data_AF-A0A6A6ZUL0-F1
#
_entry.id   AF-A0A6A6ZUL0-F1
#
_cell.length_a   1.000
_cell.length_b   1.000
_cell.length_c   1.000
_cell.angle_alpha   90.00
_cell.angle_beta   90.00
_cell.angle_gamma   90.00
#
_symmetry.space_group_name_H-M   'P 1'
#
loop_
_entity.id
_entity.type
_entity.pdbx_description
1 polymer ?
#
loop_
_entity_poly.entity_id
_entity_poly.type
_entity_poly.pdbx_seq_one_letter_code
_entity_poly.pdbx_strand_id
1 'polypeptide(L)'
;MPRKKAHTINRLKKPLSESEHGTIFFYMPNVKPYGVFCQCYPSSIEIPTTSLHFLTTDSPPSTSKLTSSHILASYAPTLTLTCAEQSYMFSKALYFHDTDMCRRILASSDAKEQKKLGQRIASCSQDHWDVVKSRICKVSNWYKFTDPRNKCMKDILLGTGKRDLAEAARRDRVWGIRYNEGEAESFRGLWGENLLGNAVMCARERIRGFEEGREEWDRIALGEWDGEVDKDV
;
A
#
# COMPACT_ATOMS: atom_id res chain seq x y z
N MET A 1 11.80 -17.42 53.32
CA MET A 1 10.94 -17.40 52.11
C MET A 1 10.72 -15.96 51.68
N PRO A 2 11.10 -15.54 50.46
CA PRO A 2 11.08 -14.13 50.08
C PRO A 2 9.71 -13.68 49.55
N ARG A 3 9.35 -12.45 49.92
CA ARG A 3 8.11 -11.74 49.56
C ARG A 3 8.08 -11.40 48.06
N LYS A 4 6.98 -11.72 47.38
CA LYS A 4 6.71 -11.33 45.98
C LYS A 4 6.52 -9.81 45.89
N LYS A 5 7.35 -9.13 45.09
CA LYS A 5 7.13 -7.73 44.69
C LYS A 5 6.13 -7.70 43.53
N ALA A 6 5.00 -7.01 43.74
CA ALA A 6 4.04 -6.70 42.70
C ALA A 6 4.71 -5.86 41.60
N HIS A 7 4.59 -6.32 40.35
CA HIS A 7 5.04 -5.56 39.19
C HIS A 7 4.04 -4.44 38.92
N THR A 8 4.49 -3.20 39.12
CA THR A 8 3.79 -2.00 38.71
C THR A 8 3.66 -2.00 37.19
N ILE A 9 2.43 -2.21 36.69
CA ILE A 9 2.09 -2.08 35.28
C ILE A 9 2.35 -0.62 34.90
N ASN A 10 3.33 -0.42 34.02
CA ASN A 10 3.71 0.88 33.52
C ASN A 10 2.52 1.42 32.69
N ARG A 11 1.82 2.41 33.26
CA ARG A 11 0.71 3.12 32.63
C ARG A 11 1.22 3.77 31.34
N LEU A 12 0.79 3.24 30.20
CA LEU A 12 1.06 3.79 28.88
C LEU A 12 0.79 5.30 28.89
N LYS A 13 1.79 6.07 28.49
CA LYS A 13 1.67 7.53 28.32
C LYS A 13 0.55 7.80 27.33
N LYS A 14 -0.40 8.63 27.75
CA LYS A 14 -1.51 9.17 26.96
C LYS A 14 -0.99 9.68 25.61
N PRO A 15 -1.64 9.38 24.46
CA PRO A 15 -1.22 9.92 23.18
C PRO A 15 -1.30 11.45 23.20
N LEU A 16 -0.38 12.08 22.47
CA LEU A 16 -0.34 13.52 22.19
C LEU A 16 -1.74 13.99 21.77
N SER A 17 -2.25 15.02 22.44
CA SER A 17 -3.56 15.60 22.11
C SER A 17 -3.45 16.30 20.76
N GLU A 18 -4.09 15.75 19.74
CA GLU A 18 -4.25 16.36 18.43
C GLU A 18 -5.72 16.77 18.27
N SER A 19 -5.96 17.86 17.54
CA SER A 19 -7.30 18.10 16.99
C SER A 19 -7.73 16.83 16.24
N GLU A 20 -8.95 16.34 16.51
CA GLU A 20 -9.53 15.20 15.77
C GLU A 20 -9.71 15.47 14.27
N HIS A 21 -9.38 16.69 13.83
CA HIS A 21 -9.56 17.23 12.49
C HIS A 21 -8.22 17.79 12.00
N GLY A 22 -7.82 17.43 10.77
CA GLY A 22 -6.61 17.91 10.12
C GLY A 22 -6.02 16.90 9.14
N THR A 23 -5.04 17.35 8.34
CA THR A 23 -4.28 16.50 7.41
C THR A 23 -2.90 16.22 7.95
N ILE A 24 -2.46 14.98 7.80
CA ILE A 24 -1.06 14.59 7.91
C ILE A 24 -0.50 14.50 6.51
N PHE A 25 0.49 15.34 6.23
CA PHE A 25 1.25 15.25 5.00
C PHE A 25 2.41 14.28 5.16
N PHE A 26 2.69 13.54 4.09
CA PHE A 26 3.89 12.72 4.00
C PHE A 26 4.50 12.85 2.62
N TYR A 27 5.82 12.85 2.58
CA TYR A 27 6.59 12.89 1.34
C TYR A 27 7.99 12.34 1.61
N MET A 28 8.43 11.39 0.79
CA MET A 28 9.72 10.69 0.88
C MET A 28 9.91 9.78 2.11
N PRO A 29 10.57 8.61 1.94
CA PRO A 29 10.67 7.60 2.98
C PRO A 29 11.56 7.99 4.17
N ASN A 30 12.44 8.98 4.02
CA ASN A 30 13.37 9.41 5.06
C ASN A 30 12.79 10.46 6.03
N VAL A 31 11.60 10.99 5.75
CA VAL A 31 10.95 11.99 6.62
C VAL A 31 10.24 11.28 7.76
N LYS A 32 10.57 11.58 9.02
CA LYS A 32 9.94 10.94 10.19
C LYS A 32 8.82 11.82 10.76
N PRO A 33 7.77 11.23 11.35
CA PRO A 33 7.51 9.79 11.45
C PRO A 33 6.80 9.20 10.22
N TYR A 34 6.26 10.05 9.34
CA TYR A 34 5.27 9.63 8.33
C TYR A 34 5.83 9.10 7.01
N GLY A 35 7.16 9.07 6.85
CA GLY A 35 7.83 8.45 5.70
C GLY A 35 7.49 6.96 5.55
N VAL A 36 7.05 6.30 6.63
CA VAL A 36 6.52 4.93 6.61
C VAL A 36 5.29 4.77 5.70
N PHE A 37 4.59 5.85 5.35
CA PHE A 37 3.46 5.82 4.41
C PHE A 37 3.90 5.77 2.94
N CYS A 38 5.17 6.08 2.63
CA CYS A 38 5.68 6.03 1.25
C CYS A 38 5.78 4.58 0.75
N GLN A 39 5.41 4.32 -0.51
CA GLN A 39 5.53 3.01 -1.17
C GLN A 39 6.98 2.47 -1.15
N CYS A 40 7.94 3.38 -1.34
CA CYS A 40 9.37 3.06 -1.38
C CYS A 40 10.03 2.95 0.00
N TYR A 41 9.28 3.10 1.10
CA TYR A 41 9.82 2.88 2.43
C TYR A 41 10.23 1.41 2.58
N PRO A 42 11.47 1.09 2.97
CA PRO A 42 11.90 -0.30 3.15
C PRO A 42 11.04 -1.00 4.20
N SER A 43 10.33 -2.03 3.77
CA SER A 43 9.40 -2.79 4.60
C SER A 43 9.25 -4.17 3.99
N SER A 44 9.81 -5.19 4.62
CA SER A 44 9.60 -6.57 4.18
C SER A 44 8.11 -6.88 4.27
N ILE A 45 7.53 -7.39 3.19
CA ILE A 45 6.12 -7.76 3.10
C ILE A 45 5.99 -9.16 2.51
N GLU A 46 5.00 -9.90 2.98
CA GLU A 46 4.61 -11.19 2.43
C GLU A 46 3.18 -11.10 1.89
N ILE A 47 3.02 -11.37 0.60
CA ILE A 47 1.73 -11.33 -0.09
C ILE A 47 1.41 -12.73 -0.64
N PRO A 48 0.34 -13.39 -0.17
CA PRO A 48 -0.19 -14.59 -0.81
C PRO A 48 -0.53 -14.33 -2.28
N THR A 49 -0.15 -15.24 -3.18
CA THR A 49 -0.45 -15.08 -4.62
C THR A 49 -1.94 -15.06 -4.90
N THR A 50 -2.75 -15.71 -4.06
CA THR A 50 -4.22 -15.64 -4.11
C THR A 50 -4.74 -14.21 -4.00
N SER A 51 -4.09 -13.33 -3.22
CA SER A 51 -4.42 -11.91 -3.14
C SER A 51 -4.17 -11.12 -4.42
N LEU A 52 -3.47 -11.72 -5.39
CA LEU A 52 -3.14 -11.13 -6.69
C LEU A 52 -3.93 -11.77 -7.85
N HIS A 53 -4.82 -12.75 -7.58
CA HIS A 53 -5.59 -13.43 -8.63
C HIS A 53 -6.42 -12.49 -9.51
N PHE A 54 -6.93 -11.38 -8.94
CA PHE A 54 -7.68 -10.38 -9.71
C PHE A 54 -6.86 -9.79 -10.87
N LEU A 55 -5.53 -9.66 -10.73
CA LEU A 55 -4.64 -9.22 -11.81
C LEU A 55 -4.59 -10.22 -12.98
N THR A 56 -5.01 -11.46 -12.75
CA THR A 56 -5.08 -12.49 -13.79
C THR A 56 -6.46 -12.58 -14.43
N THR A 57 -7.51 -12.26 -13.68
CA THR A 57 -8.88 -12.20 -14.18
C THR A 57 -9.11 -10.95 -15.03
N ASP A 58 -8.59 -9.82 -14.57
CA ASP A 58 -8.84 -8.50 -15.19
C ASP A 58 -7.75 -8.10 -16.18
N SER A 59 -6.75 -8.95 -16.42
CA SER A 59 -5.64 -8.65 -17.35
C SER A 59 -6.14 -8.48 -18.79
N PRO A 60 -5.55 -7.55 -19.56
CA PRO A 60 -5.90 -7.38 -20.97
C PRO A 60 -5.68 -8.67 -21.78
N PRO A 61 -6.33 -8.82 -22.94
CA PRO A 61 -6.03 -9.92 -23.84
C PRO A 61 -4.55 -9.93 -24.24
N SER A 62 -3.97 -11.13 -24.31
CA SER A 62 -2.56 -11.32 -24.67
C SER A 62 -2.42 -12.23 -25.87
N THR A 63 -1.49 -11.89 -26.76
CA THR A 63 -1.03 -12.79 -27.83
C THR A 63 0.10 -13.70 -27.35
N SER A 64 0.60 -13.51 -26.12
CA SER A 64 1.62 -14.36 -25.49
C SER A 64 1.04 -15.72 -25.13
N LYS A 65 1.85 -16.78 -25.27
CA LYS A 65 1.52 -18.12 -24.75
C LYS A 65 1.48 -18.16 -23.23
N LEU A 66 2.27 -17.31 -22.56
CA LEU A 66 2.30 -17.20 -21.11
C LEU A 66 1.41 -16.04 -20.70
N THR A 67 0.23 -16.38 -20.15
CA THR A 67 -0.69 -15.39 -19.58
C THR A 67 -0.33 -15.07 -18.13
N SER A 68 -0.98 -14.06 -17.56
CA SER A 68 -0.80 -13.58 -16.18
C SER A 68 -1.09 -14.70 -15.19
N SER A 69 -2.12 -15.51 -15.45
CA SER A 69 -2.44 -16.71 -14.67
C SER A 69 -1.30 -17.74 -14.67
N HIS A 70 -0.73 -18.06 -15.84
CA HIS A 70 0.41 -18.98 -15.93
C HIS A 70 1.65 -18.44 -15.22
N ILE A 71 1.90 -17.13 -15.35
CA ILE A 71 3.04 -16.46 -14.70
C ILE A 71 2.86 -16.52 -13.18
N LEU A 72 1.69 -16.15 -12.66
CA LEU A 72 1.42 -16.17 -11.21
C LEU A 72 1.55 -17.57 -10.62
N ALA A 73 1.05 -18.58 -11.33
CA ALA A 73 1.13 -19.99 -10.92
C ALA A 73 2.58 -20.54 -10.90
N SER A 74 3.52 -19.87 -11.57
CA SER A 74 4.95 -20.26 -11.54
C SER A 74 5.69 -19.81 -10.28
N TYR A 75 5.10 -18.90 -9.50
CA TYR A 75 5.68 -18.39 -8.26
C TYR A 75 5.21 -19.19 -7.03
N ALA A 76 5.95 -19.06 -5.93
CA ALA A 76 5.57 -19.66 -4.65
C ALA A 76 4.20 -19.12 -4.18
N PRO A 77 3.44 -19.88 -3.35
CA PRO A 77 2.14 -19.45 -2.83
C PRO A 77 2.15 -18.11 -2.08
N THR A 78 3.33 -17.70 -1.59
CA THR A 78 3.55 -16.41 -0.95
C THR A 78 4.78 -15.74 -1.58
N LEU A 79 4.63 -14.47 -1.95
CA LEU A 79 5.71 -13.62 -2.44
C LEU A 79 6.32 -12.82 -1.29
N THR A 80 7.64 -12.92 -1.11
CA THR A 80 8.40 -12.05 -0.21
C THR A 80 8.98 -10.87 -0.99
N LEU A 81 8.64 -9.66 -0.57
CA LEU A 81 8.99 -8.42 -1.26
C LEU A 81 9.65 -7.43 -0.27
N THR A 82 10.52 -6.55 -0.77
CA THR A 82 11.35 -5.64 0.06
C THR A 82 10.64 -4.34 0.44
N CYS A 83 9.60 -3.97 -0.31
CA CYS A 83 8.74 -2.82 -0.06
C CYS A 83 7.48 -2.91 -0.91
N ALA A 84 6.54 -2.01 -0.67
CA ALA A 84 5.28 -1.97 -1.41
C ALA A 84 5.44 -1.45 -2.86
N GLU A 85 6.49 -0.66 -3.17
CA GLU A 85 6.87 -0.33 -4.55
C GLU A 85 7.22 -1.59 -5.38
N GLN A 86 7.94 -2.56 -4.78
CA GLN A 86 8.28 -3.80 -5.48
C GLN A 86 7.03 -4.60 -5.82
N SER A 87 6.10 -4.72 -4.87
CA SER A 87 4.79 -5.34 -5.08
C SER A 87 4.07 -4.69 -6.27
N TYR A 88 3.97 -3.36 -6.24
CA TYR A 88 3.26 -2.59 -7.24
C TYR A 88 3.84 -2.80 -8.66
N MET A 89 5.16 -2.74 -8.80
CA MET A 89 5.81 -2.93 -10.11
C MET A 89 5.77 -4.38 -10.58
N PHE A 90 5.93 -5.35 -9.68
CA PHE A 90 5.77 -6.78 -10.01
C PHE A 90 4.35 -7.06 -10.51
N SER A 91 3.34 -6.57 -9.80
CA SER A 91 1.94 -6.69 -10.17
C SER A 91 1.63 -6.03 -11.51
N LYS A 92 2.25 -4.90 -11.81
CA LYS A 92 2.14 -4.26 -13.13
C LYS A 92 2.71 -5.15 -14.23
N ALA A 93 3.90 -5.73 -14.03
CA ALA A 93 4.50 -6.64 -15.02
C ALA A 93 3.65 -7.91 -15.20
N LEU A 94 3.12 -8.46 -14.10
CA LEU A 94 2.22 -9.60 -14.10
C LEU A 94 0.95 -9.33 -14.90
N TYR A 95 0.32 -8.18 -14.65
CA TYR A 95 -0.92 -7.76 -15.30
C TYR A 95 -0.76 -7.63 -16.82
N PHE A 96 0.40 -7.17 -17.29
CA PHE A 96 0.73 -7.08 -18.73
C PHE A 96 1.48 -8.30 -19.29
N HIS A 97 1.49 -9.42 -18.57
CA HIS A 97 2.07 -10.70 -19.03
C HIS A 97 3.59 -10.68 -19.29
N ASP A 98 4.32 -9.76 -18.64
CA ASP A 98 5.76 -9.58 -18.85
C ASP A 98 6.58 -10.38 -17.84
N THR A 99 6.82 -11.65 -18.16
CA THR A 99 7.56 -12.60 -17.30
C THR A 99 9.00 -12.13 -17.01
N ASP A 100 9.69 -11.51 -17.97
CA ASP A 100 11.07 -11.04 -17.75
C ASP A 100 11.09 -9.86 -16.77
N MET A 101 10.15 -8.91 -16.91
CA MET A 101 10.04 -7.80 -15.96
C MET A 101 9.66 -8.29 -14.56
N CYS A 102 8.74 -9.25 -14.43
CA CYS A 102 8.45 -9.88 -13.14
C CYS A 102 9.73 -10.40 -12.47
N ARG A 103 10.53 -11.20 -13.19
CA ARG A 103 11.80 -11.75 -12.68
C ARG A 103 12.79 -10.66 -12.29
N ARG A 104 12.97 -9.63 -13.13
CA ARG A 104 13.92 -8.53 -12.89
C ARG A 104 13.52 -7.65 -11.71
N ILE A 105 12.23 -7.37 -11.56
CA ILE A 105 11.69 -6.57 -10.45
C ILE A 105 11.87 -7.33 -9.13
N LEU A 106 11.57 -8.63 -9.10
CA LEU A 106 11.78 -9.47 -7.90
C LEU A 106 13.26 -9.61 -7.52
N ALA A 107 14.17 -9.58 -8.50
CA ALA A 107 15.61 -9.64 -8.26
C ALA A 107 16.20 -8.33 -7.68
N SER A 108 15.49 -7.20 -7.75
CA SER A 108 15.97 -5.92 -7.26
C SER A 108 15.48 -5.64 -5.84
N SER A 109 16.37 -5.22 -4.95
CA SER A 109 16.01 -4.70 -3.61
C SER A 109 15.96 -3.16 -3.53
N ASP A 110 16.35 -2.46 -4.60
CA ASP A 110 16.31 -0.99 -4.68
C ASP A 110 14.98 -0.51 -5.28
N ALA A 111 14.18 0.19 -4.48
CA ALA A 111 12.91 0.78 -4.90
C ALA A 111 13.03 1.69 -6.13
N LYS A 112 14.16 2.41 -6.28
CA LYS A 112 14.38 3.26 -7.46
C LYS A 112 14.55 2.43 -8.72
N GLU A 113 15.25 1.31 -8.63
CA GLU A 113 15.45 0.41 -9.77
C GLU A 113 14.16 -0.35 -10.09
N GLN A 114 13.41 -0.81 -9.08
CA GLN A 114 12.09 -1.43 -9.26
C GLN A 114 11.15 -0.50 -10.04
N LYS A 115 11.10 0.79 -9.64
CA LYS A 115 10.31 1.82 -10.34
C LYS A 115 10.75 2.01 -11.79
N LYS A 116 12.07 2.09 -12.05
CA LYS A 116 12.61 2.22 -13.42
C LYS A 116 12.26 1.01 -14.28
N LEU A 117 12.30 -0.21 -13.72
CA LEU A 117 11.90 -1.42 -14.42
C LEU A 117 10.41 -1.39 -14.76
N GLY A 118 9.56 -1.01 -13.81
CA GLY A 118 8.12 -0.89 -14.04
C GLY A 118 7.70 0.20 -15.04
N GLN A 119 8.56 1.19 -15.29
CA GLN A 119 8.40 2.17 -16.37
C GLN A 119 8.76 1.61 -17.76
N ARG A 120 9.48 0.48 -17.83
CA ARG A 120 9.94 -0.16 -19.07
C ARG A 120 9.10 -1.37 -19.49
N ILE A 121 8.07 -1.72 -18.72
CA ILE A 121 7.12 -2.79 -19.08
C ILE A 121 6.49 -2.44 -20.42
N ALA A 122 6.68 -3.32 -21.40
CA ALA A 122 6.18 -3.12 -22.76
C ALA A 122 4.65 -3.19 -22.80
N SER A 123 4.05 -2.52 -23.79
CA SER A 123 2.60 -2.62 -24.07
C SER A 123 1.68 -2.28 -22.88
N CYS A 124 2.18 -1.50 -21.91
CA CYS A 124 1.41 -1.04 -20.76
C CYS A 124 0.41 0.04 -21.20
N SER A 125 -0.84 -0.34 -21.44
CA SER A 125 -1.96 0.60 -21.62
C SER A 125 -2.33 1.23 -20.27
N GLN A 126 -2.26 2.56 -20.18
CA GLN A 126 -2.61 3.27 -18.96
C GLN A 126 -4.07 3.04 -18.56
N ASP A 127 -4.99 3.04 -19.53
CA ASP A 127 -6.42 2.82 -19.28
C ASP A 127 -6.69 1.46 -18.65
N HIS A 128 -6.03 0.40 -19.12
CA HIS A 128 -6.13 -0.92 -18.50
C HIS A 128 -5.50 -0.93 -17.10
N TRP A 129 -4.36 -0.28 -16.93
CA TRP A 129 -3.72 -0.21 -15.61
C TRP A 129 -4.57 0.58 -14.60
N ASP A 130 -5.27 1.62 -15.04
CA ASP A 130 -6.12 2.46 -14.20
C ASP A 130 -7.26 1.69 -13.54
N VAL A 131 -7.74 0.62 -14.16
CA VAL A 131 -8.75 -0.29 -13.60
C VAL A 131 -8.26 -0.96 -12.31
N VAL A 132 -6.99 -1.36 -12.25
CA VAL A 132 -6.47 -2.23 -11.17
C VAL A 132 -5.45 -1.56 -10.25
N LYS A 133 -4.83 -0.45 -10.67
CA LYS A 133 -3.70 0.21 -9.98
C LYS A 133 -4.03 0.60 -8.53
N SER A 134 -5.25 1.07 -8.28
CA SER A 134 -5.67 1.51 -6.95
C SER A 134 -5.79 0.32 -6.01
N ARG A 135 -6.43 -0.77 -6.48
CA ARG A 135 -6.59 -2.01 -5.72
C ARG A 135 -5.26 -2.62 -5.30
N ILE A 136 -4.30 -2.75 -6.21
CA ILE A 136 -2.98 -3.29 -5.85
C ILE A 136 -2.26 -2.41 -4.82
N CYS A 137 -2.42 -1.08 -4.89
CA CYS A 137 -1.85 -0.17 -3.90
C CYS A 137 -2.47 -0.41 -2.51
N LYS A 138 -3.79 -0.61 -2.43
CA LYS A 138 -4.47 -0.97 -1.18
C LYS A 138 -4.00 -2.33 -0.63
N VAL A 139 -3.96 -3.36 -1.47
CA VAL A 139 -3.45 -4.71 -1.12
C VAL A 139 -2.04 -4.63 -0.55
N SER A 140 -1.14 -3.90 -1.24
CA SER A 140 0.26 -3.80 -0.83
C SER A 140 0.41 -3.06 0.50
N ASN A 141 -0.36 -1.99 0.73
CA ASN A 141 -0.33 -1.27 1.99
C ASN A 141 -0.94 -2.07 3.14
N TRP A 142 -1.98 -2.85 2.90
CA TRP A 142 -2.50 -3.78 3.89
C TRP A 142 -1.43 -4.73 4.40
N TYR A 143 -0.83 -5.51 3.50
CA TYR A 143 0.22 -6.45 3.88
C TYR A 143 1.43 -5.75 4.50
N LYS A 144 1.77 -4.54 4.04
CA LYS A 144 2.81 -3.71 4.66
C LYS A 144 2.53 -3.39 6.13
N PHE A 145 1.32 -2.97 6.48
CA PHE A 145 0.98 -2.56 7.85
C PHE A 145 0.50 -3.73 8.73
N THR A 146 0.15 -4.87 8.15
CA THR A 146 -0.24 -6.06 8.92
C THR A 146 0.87 -7.10 9.07
N ASP A 147 1.98 -6.97 8.33
CA ASP A 147 3.15 -7.83 8.50
C ASP A 147 3.69 -7.74 9.95
N PRO A 148 3.91 -8.88 10.64
CA PRO A 148 4.42 -8.90 12.02
C PRO A 148 5.74 -8.13 12.22
N ARG A 149 6.59 -8.06 11.18
CA ARG A 149 7.87 -7.34 11.21
C ARG A 149 7.69 -5.82 11.23
N ASN A 150 6.52 -5.33 10.80
CA ASN A 150 6.24 -3.90 10.60
C ASN A 150 5.35 -3.30 11.70
N LYS A 151 5.27 -3.94 12.89
CA LYS A 151 4.39 -3.49 13.99
C LYS A 151 4.50 -2.00 14.32
N CYS A 152 5.72 -1.44 14.37
CA CYS A 152 5.90 -0.01 14.66
C CYS A 152 5.25 0.89 13.59
N MET A 153 5.27 0.48 12.32
CA MET A 153 4.61 1.20 11.23
C MET A 153 3.08 1.12 11.37
N LYS A 154 2.54 -0.04 11.79
CA LYS A 154 1.12 -0.19 12.13
C LYS A 154 0.71 0.75 13.25
N ASP A 155 1.51 0.83 14.31
CA ASP A 155 1.24 1.70 15.46
C ASP A 155 1.24 3.18 15.02
N ILE A 156 2.17 3.59 14.14
CA ILE A 156 2.18 4.95 13.55
C ILE A 156 0.91 5.20 12.73
N LEU A 157 0.50 4.25 11.89
CA LEU A 157 -0.70 4.37 11.07
C LEU A 157 -1.96 4.50 11.92
N LEU A 158 -2.15 3.63 12.92
CA LEU A 158 -3.32 3.70 13.80
C LEU A 158 -3.33 4.97 14.66
N GLY A 159 -2.14 5.43 15.07
CA GLY A 159 -1.94 6.69 15.78
C GLY A 159 -2.32 7.95 14.98
N THR A 160 -2.50 7.84 13.67
CA THR A 160 -3.04 8.95 12.86
C THR A 160 -4.49 9.29 13.19
N GLY A 161 -5.21 8.41 13.91
CA GLY A 161 -6.60 8.65 14.28
C GLY A 161 -7.49 8.71 13.04
N LYS A 162 -8.36 9.71 12.96
CA LYS A 162 -9.27 9.92 11.82
C LYS A 162 -8.79 10.98 10.83
N ARG A 163 -7.55 11.49 11.00
CA ARG A 163 -6.99 12.54 10.15
C ARG A 163 -6.81 12.07 8.71
N ASP A 164 -6.93 13.01 7.78
CA ASP A 164 -6.64 12.77 6.37
C ASP A 164 -5.15 12.51 6.19
N LEU A 165 -4.78 11.58 5.31
CA LEU A 165 -3.39 11.33 4.95
C LEU A 165 -3.17 11.76 3.50
N ALA A 166 -2.21 12.65 3.26
CA ALA A 166 -1.97 13.21 1.94
C ALA A 166 -0.50 13.10 1.53
N GLU A 167 -0.25 12.50 0.35
CA GLU A 167 1.09 12.48 -0.21
C GLU A 167 1.41 13.84 -0.86
N ALA A 168 2.25 14.65 -0.18
CA ALA A 168 2.62 16.00 -0.58
C ALA A 168 3.66 16.04 -1.73
N ALA A 169 3.45 15.23 -2.76
CA ALA A 169 4.28 15.15 -3.95
C ALA A 169 3.91 16.23 -4.97
N ARG A 170 4.68 17.32 -5.00
CA ARG A 170 4.43 18.50 -5.86
C ARG A 170 4.29 18.21 -7.36
N ARG A 171 4.87 17.11 -7.86
CA ARG A 171 4.87 16.74 -9.29
C ARG A 171 3.91 15.60 -9.63
N ASP A 172 3.21 15.04 -8.65
CA ASP A 172 2.30 13.92 -8.84
C ASP A 172 0.87 14.37 -8.59
N ARG A 173 0.01 14.23 -9.60
CA ARG A 173 -1.42 14.58 -9.51
C ARG A 173 -2.30 13.35 -9.28
N VAL A 174 -1.77 12.15 -9.46
CA VAL A 174 -2.53 10.90 -9.37
C VAL A 174 -2.28 10.26 -8.01
N TRP A 175 -1.02 9.98 -7.68
CA TRP A 175 -0.70 9.35 -6.40
C TRP A 175 -0.62 10.36 -5.24
N GLY A 176 -0.25 11.61 -5.55
CA GLY A 176 -0.16 12.71 -4.59
C GLY A 176 -1.08 13.90 -4.89
N ILE A 177 -0.94 14.94 -4.07
CA ILE A 177 -1.83 16.11 -4.08
C ILE A 177 -1.33 17.27 -4.96
N ARG A 178 -0.15 17.16 -5.61
CA ARG A 178 0.48 18.22 -6.42
C ARG A 178 0.90 19.50 -5.66
N TYR A 179 0.84 19.50 -4.33
CA TYR A 179 1.31 20.59 -3.49
C TYR A 179 2.30 20.09 -2.45
N ASN A 180 3.17 20.98 -1.97
CA ASN A 180 3.98 20.70 -0.79
C ASN A 180 3.15 20.95 0.48
N GLU A 181 3.57 20.36 1.61
CA GLU A 181 2.87 20.44 2.90
C GLU A 181 2.57 21.89 3.34
N GLY A 182 3.48 22.83 3.14
CA GLY A 182 3.35 24.21 3.61
C GLY A 182 2.27 25.03 2.92
N GLU A 183 1.88 24.67 1.70
CA GLU A 183 0.85 25.38 0.91
C GLU A 183 -0.40 24.54 0.65
N ALA A 184 -0.36 23.24 0.95
CA ALA A 184 -1.37 22.28 0.51
C ALA A 184 -2.79 22.66 0.96
N GLU A 185 -2.99 23.00 2.24
CA GLU A 185 -4.34 23.31 2.75
C GLU A 185 -4.99 24.52 2.06
N SER A 186 -4.20 25.52 1.66
CA SER A 186 -4.71 26.68 0.92
C SER A 186 -5.28 26.32 -0.46
N PHE A 187 -4.90 25.15 -0.99
CA PHE A 187 -5.30 24.66 -2.31
C PHE A 187 -6.04 23.32 -2.24
N ARG A 188 -6.70 22.99 -1.12
CA ARG A 188 -7.39 21.71 -0.91
C ARG A 188 -8.35 21.32 -2.04
N GLY A 189 -9.13 22.29 -2.55
CA GLY A 189 -10.04 22.07 -3.68
C GLY A 189 -9.35 21.84 -5.04
N LEU A 190 -8.04 22.03 -5.14
CA LEU A 190 -7.23 21.85 -6.35
C LEU A 190 -6.26 20.67 -6.23
N TRP A 191 -6.36 19.86 -5.17
CA TRP A 191 -5.49 18.70 -4.98
C TRP A 191 -5.59 17.71 -6.14
N GLY A 192 -4.51 16.96 -6.33
CA GLY A 192 -4.55 15.71 -7.09
C GLY A 192 -5.41 14.65 -6.40
N GLU A 193 -5.51 13.49 -7.03
CA GLU A 193 -6.37 12.38 -6.60
C GLU A 193 -5.93 11.75 -5.26
N ASN A 194 -4.67 11.94 -4.85
CA ASN A 194 -4.13 11.41 -3.60
C ASN A 194 -4.35 9.90 -3.42
N LEU A 195 -4.21 9.11 -4.50
CA LEU A 195 -4.49 7.68 -4.46
C LEU A 195 -3.65 6.94 -3.41
N LEU A 196 -2.42 7.39 -3.12
CA LEU A 196 -1.59 6.75 -2.10
C LEU A 196 -2.13 7.04 -0.69
N GLY A 197 -2.47 8.29 -0.40
CA GLY A 197 -3.09 8.67 0.87
C GLY A 197 -4.37 7.87 1.13
N ASN A 198 -5.23 7.78 0.11
CA ASN A 198 -6.47 6.99 0.16
C ASN A 198 -6.21 5.50 0.40
N ALA A 199 -5.21 4.91 -0.26
CA ALA A 199 -4.85 3.51 -0.04
C ALA A 199 -4.34 3.24 1.38
N VAL A 200 -3.54 4.14 1.95
CA VAL A 200 -3.02 4.03 3.32
C VAL A 200 -4.16 4.19 4.35
N MET A 201 -5.09 5.12 4.13
CA MET A 201 -6.29 5.27 4.96
C MET A 201 -7.23 4.05 4.86
N CYS A 202 -7.40 3.48 3.66
CA CYS A 202 -8.17 2.25 3.47
C CYS A 202 -7.56 1.09 4.28
N ALA A 203 -6.23 0.93 4.25
CA ALA A 203 -5.53 -0.05 5.08
C ALA A 203 -5.75 0.22 6.58
N ARG A 204 -5.69 1.49 7.03
CA ARG A 204 -5.96 1.89 8.42
C ARG A 204 -7.34 1.43 8.89
N GLU A 205 -8.38 1.73 8.12
CA GLU A 205 -9.76 1.40 8.51
C GLU A 205 -10.00 -0.12 8.53
N ARG A 206 -9.42 -0.87 7.59
CA ARG A 206 -9.50 -2.34 7.63
C ARG A 206 -8.77 -2.94 8.81
N ILE A 207 -7.61 -2.40 9.19
CA ILE A 207 -6.86 -2.90 10.35
C ILE A 207 -7.68 -2.68 11.61
N ARG A 208 -8.34 -1.53 11.75
CA ARG A 208 -9.29 -1.27 12.85
C ARG A 208 -10.46 -2.24 12.83
N GLY A 209 -11.10 -2.41 11.67
CA GLY A 209 -12.20 -3.36 11.48
C GLY A 209 -11.81 -4.78 11.90
N PHE A 210 -10.61 -5.22 11.53
CA PHE A 210 -10.08 -6.53 11.91
C PHE A 210 -9.79 -6.63 13.42
N GLU A 211 -9.14 -5.63 14.02
CA GLU A 211 -8.85 -5.62 15.47
C GLU A 211 -10.12 -5.54 16.34
N GLU A 212 -11.19 -4.97 15.79
CA GLU A 212 -12.49 -4.83 16.44
C GLU A 212 -13.45 -5.98 16.09
N GLY A 213 -13.00 -6.98 15.33
CA GLY A 213 -13.76 -8.18 14.98
C GLY A 213 -14.91 -7.95 13.99
N ARG A 214 -14.91 -6.83 13.27
CA ARG A 214 -15.91 -6.51 12.23
C ARG A 214 -15.53 -7.00 10.84
N GLU A 215 -14.26 -7.31 10.61
CA GLU A 215 -13.72 -7.75 9.33
C GLU A 215 -13.02 -9.11 9.47
N GLU A 216 -13.19 -9.96 8.47
CA GLU A 216 -12.50 -11.25 8.39
C GLU A 216 -11.26 -11.13 7.50
N TRP A 217 -10.14 -11.66 7.97
CA TRP A 217 -8.86 -11.61 7.24
C TRP A 217 -8.99 -12.17 5.83
N ASP A 218 -9.74 -13.25 5.66
CA ASP A 218 -9.90 -13.93 4.37
C ASP A 218 -10.65 -13.07 3.34
N ARG A 219 -11.63 -12.26 3.74
CA ARG A 219 -12.33 -11.34 2.80
C ARG A 219 -11.41 -10.22 2.33
N ILE A 220 -10.60 -9.69 3.25
CA ILE A 220 -9.63 -8.63 2.95
C ILE A 220 -8.49 -9.20 2.08
N ALA A 221 -7.99 -10.39 2.41
CA ALA A 221 -6.90 -11.05 1.73
C ALA A 221 -7.31 -11.57 0.34
N LEU A 222 -8.54 -12.04 0.15
CA LEU A 222 -9.04 -12.56 -1.13
C LEU A 222 -9.48 -11.47 -2.12
N GLY A 223 -9.34 -10.22 -1.72
CA GLY A 223 -9.33 -9.13 -2.67
C GLY A 223 -10.63 -8.34 -2.76
N GLU A 224 -11.55 -8.43 -1.79
CA GLU A 224 -12.68 -7.51 -1.73
C GLU A 224 -12.19 -6.11 -1.28
N TRP A 225 -11.42 -5.42 -2.13
CA TRP A 225 -10.91 -4.05 -1.92
C TRP A 225 -11.83 -2.96 -2.48
N ASP A 226 -12.86 -3.42 -3.19
CA ASP A 226 -13.76 -2.61 -4.02
C ASP A 226 -15.25 -2.84 -3.64
N GLY A 227 -15.53 -3.31 -2.42
CA GLY A 227 -16.89 -3.30 -1.88
C GLY A 227 -17.43 -1.87 -1.88
N GLU A 228 -18.43 -1.61 -2.71
CA GLU A 228 -19.08 -0.30 -2.97
C GLU A 228 -18.12 0.89 -2.93
N VAL A 229 -17.28 1.02 -3.96
CA VAL A 229 -16.68 2.34 -4.23
C VAL A 229 -17.82 3.25 -4.68
N ASP A 230 -18.11 4.27 -3.86
CA ASP A 230 -19.02 5.38 -4.13
C ASP A 230 -19.11 5.68 -5.63
N LYS A 231 -20.28 5.38 -6.21
CA LYS A 231 -20.64 5.75 -7.59
C LYS A 231 -21.15 7.19 -7.70
N ASP A 232 -20.97 7.99 -6.67
CA ASP A 232 -21.45 9.37 -6.63
C ASP A 232 -20.29 10.33 -6.41
N VAL A 233 -19.56 10.63 -7.49
CA VAL A 233 -18.97 11.96 -7.76
C VAL A 233 -19.09 12.26 -9.24
#